data_AF-A0A933ZW71-F1
#
_entry.id   AF-A0A933ZW71-F1
#
_cell.length_a   1.000
_cell.length_b   1.000
_cell.length_c   1.000
_cell.angle_alpha   90.00
_cell.angle_beta   90.00
_cell.angle_gamma   90.00
#
_symmetry.space_group_name_H-M   'P 1'
#
loop_
_entity.id
_entity.type
_entity.pdbx_description
1 polymer ?
#
loop_
_entity_poly.entity_id
_entity_poly.type
_entity_poly.pdbx_seq_one_letter_code
_entity_poly.pdbx_strand_id
1 'polypeptide(L)'
;MGRFFNREAAAVAAGLLVAGVAVGLIAGLKPWVVVAIAVGLVALLHWPVTLSFQSWILEYYVGHGNLQRALELAIEIRDSAMIRREREKAHINVAFVHLARADYEHALQNLNPVVTSSLKPATKAVVDATTGYALAYLERDLGRAETLIQSSIASVPTEPLFGFFLAVVRLKQNRLQEAKSLILESLEAEPDPKLPNPGERQYVLAKVLEALGDGAGAKAQLEKASAMRGHFAQLAAQELSAAA
;
A
#
# COMPACT_ATOMS: atom_id res chain seq x y z
N MET A 1 -29.99 7.24 2.15
CA MET A 1 -29.60 7.39 0.73
C MET A 1 -28.15 7.78 0.68
N GLY A 2 -27.31 6.95 0.04
CA GLY A 2 -25.86 6.93 0.22
C GLY A 2 -25.14 8.14 -0.36
N ARG A 3 -24.08 8.57 0.33
CA ARG A 3 -23.08 9.56 -0.12
C ARG A 3 -22.22 9.01 -1.27
N PHE A 4 -22.85 8.60 -2.37
CA PHE A 4 -22.14 8.05 -3.56
C PHE A 4 -21.47 9.11 -4.42
N PHE A 5 -21.85 10.36 -4.23
CA PHE A 5 -21.30 11.48 -4.97
C PHE A 5 -20.17 12.10 -4.16
N ASN A 6 -19.03 11.41 -4.13
CA ASN A 6 -17.78 12.09 -3.78
C ASN A 6 -17.30 12.96 -4.96
N ARG A 7 -16.40 13.89 -4.69
CA ARG A 7 -15.96 14.88 -5.68
C ARG A 7 -15.34 14.21 -6.91
N GLU A 8 -14.69 13.07 -6.69
CA GLU A 8 -14.02 12.25 -7.69
C GLU A 8 -15.05 11.55 -8.61
N ALA A 9 -16.09 10.93 -8.05
CA ALA A 9 -17.19 10.34 -8.82
C ALA A 9 -17.96 11.40 -9.63
N ALA A 10 -18.13 12.60 -9.07
CA ALA A 10 -18.76 13.72 -9.76
C ALA A 10 -17.89 14.21 -10.94
N ALA A 11 -16.57 14.30 -10.75
CA ALA A 11 -15.62 14.68 -11.79
C ALA A 11 -15.63 13.67 -12.95
N VAL A 12 -15.65 12.37 -12.66
CA VAL A 12 -15.75 11.31 -13.67
C VAL A 12 -17.08 11.41 -14.43
N ALA A 13 -18.21 11.58 -13.73
CA ALA A 13 -19.51 11.69 -14.38
C ALA A 13 -19.58 12.93 -15.30
N ALA A 14 -19.10 14.08 -14.83
CA ALA A 14 -19.02 15.30 -15.63
C ALA A 14 -18.11 15.12 -16.86
N GLY A 15 -16.94 14.48 -16.70
CA GLY A 15 -16.04 14.16 -17.80
C GLY A 15 -16.69 13.27 -18.87
N LEU A 16 -17.41 12.23 -18.44
CA LEU A 16 -18.15 11.34 -19.35
C LEU A 16 -19.28 12.06 -20.08
N LEU A 17 -20.00 12.96 -19.41
CA LEU A 17 -21.03 13.79 -20.04
C LEU A 17 -20.44 14.70 -21.12
N VAL A 18 -19.36 15.42 -20.80
CA VAL A 18 -18.67 16.31 -21.76
C VAL A 18 -18.15 15.52 -22.96
N ALA A 19 -17.55 14.34 -22.73
CA ALA A 19 -17.08 13.47 -23.80
C ALA A 19 -18.23 12.98 -24.71
N GLY A 20 -19.35 12.55 -24.13
CA GLY A 20 -20.53 12.12 -24.88
C GLY A 20 -21.12 13.23 -25.74
N VAL A 21 -21.21 14.46 -25.20
CA VAL A 21 -21.65 15.64 -25.96
C VAL A 21 -20.69 15.96 -27.10
N ALA A 22 -19.38 15.98 -26.85
CA ALA A 22 -18.37 16.27 -27.85
C ALA A 22 -18.40 15.27 -29.02
N VAL A 23 -18.46 13.96 -28.72
CA VAL A 23 -18.55 12.90 -29.75
C VAL A 23 -19.82 13.07 -30.58
N GLY A 24 -20.96 13.34 -29.93
CA GLY A 24 -22.23 13.52 -30.61
C GLY A 24 -22.27 14.73 -31.55
N LEU A 25 -21.66 15.84 -31.13
CA LEU A 25 -21.53 17.05 -31.96
C LEU A 25 -20.59 16.83 -33.15
N ILE A 26 -19.43 16.19 -32.93
CA ILE A 26 -18.46 15.87 -34.01
C ILE A 26 -19.10 14.96 -35.07
N ALA A 27 -19.96 14.03 -34.64
CA ALA A 27 -20.65 13.11 -35.53
C ALA A 27 -21.91 13.70 -36.20
N GLY A 28 -22.26 14.98 -35.92
CA GLY A 28 -23.45 15.63 -36.51
C GLY A 28 -24.78 15.02 -36.09
N LEU A 29 -24.85 14.40 -34.90
CA LEU A 29 -26.05 13.71 -34.43
C LEU A 29 -27.13 14.70 -33.98
N LYS A 30 -28.39 14.27 -34.04
CA LYS A 30 -29.52 15.06 -33.51
C LYS A 30 -29.36 15.27 -31.99
N PRO A 31 -29.76 16.42 -31.42
CA PRO A 31 -29.54 16.73 -30.00
C PRO A 31 -30.04 15.66 -29.02
N TRP A 32 -31.21 15.07 -29.26
CA TRP A 32 -31.76 14.01 -28.39
C TRP A 32 -30.95 12.71 -28.45
N VAL A 33 -30.31 12.41 -29.58
CA VAL A 33 -29.39 11.26 -29.73
C VAL A 33 -28.13 11.52 -28.92
N VAL A 34 -27.59 12.74 -28.97
CA VAL A 34 -26.43 13.15 -28.17
C VAL A 34 -26.71 12.99 -26.67
N VAL A 35 -27.88 13.44 -26.20
CA VAL A 35 -28.29 13.27 -24.80
C VAL A 35 -28.40 11.79 -24.43
N ALA A 36 -29.03 10.96 -25.28
CA ALA A 36 -29.16 9.53 -25.04
C ALA A 36 -27.80 8.82 -24.95
N ILE A 37 -26.85 9.15 -25.84
CA ILE A 37 -25.48 8.64 -25.81
C ILE A 37 -24.76 9.06 -24.53
N ALA A 38 -24.83 10.34 -24.17
CA ALA A 38 -24.16 10.86 -22.98
C ALA A 38 -24.69 10.17 -21.70
N VAL A 39 -26.01 10.03 -21.56
CA VAL A 39 -26.62 9.31 -20.43
C VAL A 39 -26.23 7.83 -20.44
N GLY A 40 -26.23 7.18 -21.61
CA GLY A 40 -25.81 5.78 -21.75
C GLY A 40 -24.34 5.57 -21.34
N LEU A 41 -23.44 6.47 -21.75
CA LEU A 41 -22.02 6.43 -21.36
C LEU A 41 -21.86 6.58 -19.85
N VAL A 42 -22.56 7.53 -19.22
CA VAL A 42 -22.53 7.68 -17.76
C VAL A 42 -23.07 6.41 -17.09
N ALA A 43 -24.22 5.90 -17.52
CA ALA A 43 -24.82 4.71 -16.90
C ALA A 43 -23.92 3.46 -16.99
N LEU A 44 -23.20 3.29 -18.09
CA LEU A 44 -22.35 2.11 -18.34
C LEU A 44 -20.94 2.24 -17.78
N LEU A 45 -20.32 3.42 -17.93
CA LEU A 45 -18.89 3.60 -17.68
C LEU A 45 -18.59 4.33 -16.38
N HIS A 46 -19.56 5.00 -15.76
CA HIS A 46 -19.31 5.76 -14.52
C HIS A 46 -18.65 4.90 -13.46
N TRP A 47 -19.20 3.71 -13.18
CA TRP A 47 -18.67 2.82 -12.14
C TRP A 47 -17.24 2.35 -12.40
N PRO A 48 -16.93 1.66 -13.52
CA PRO A 48 -15.57 1.16 -13.75
C PRO A 48 -14.53 2.28 -13.90
N VAL A 49 -14.90 3.40 -14.52
CA VAL A 49 -13.99 4.56 -14.65
C VAL A 49 -13.74 5.20 -13.29
N THR A 50 -14.78 5.33 -12.45
CA THR A 50 -14.63 5.88 -11.10
C THR A 50 -13.70 5.03 -10.25
N LEU A 51 -13.87 3.70 -10.24
CA LEU A 51 -12.99 2.80 -9.48
C LEU A 51 -11.53 2.86 -9.97
N SER A 52 -11.34 2.93 -11.29
CA SER A 52 -10.00 3.01 -11.89
C SER A 52 -9.34 4.35 -11.55
N PHE A 53 -10.09 5.45 -11.66
CA PHE A 53 -9.63 6.78 -11.33
C PHE A 53 -9.32 6.93 -9.83
N GLN A 54 -10.17 6.40 -8.96
CA GLN A 54 -9.94 6.40 -7.52
C GLN A 54 -8.69 5.62 -7.12
N SER A 55 -8.46 4.45 -7.75
CA SER A 55 -7.23 3.66 -7.52
C SER A 55 -5.99 4.43 -7.96
N TRP A 56 -6.04 5.07 -9.14
CA TRP A 56 -4.96 5.91 -9.64
C TRP A 56 -4.68 7.12 -8.76
N ILE A 57 -5.72 7.84 -8.29
CA ILE A 57 -5.56 8.96 -7.37
C ILE A 57 -4.94 8.49 -6.05
N LEU A 58 -5.37 7.34 -5.54
CA LEU A 58 -4.84 6.81 -4.28
C LEU A 58 -3.34 6.53 -4.39
N GLU A 59 -2.92 5.84 -5.44
CA GLU A 59 -1.50 5.60 -5.75
C GLU A 59 -0.74 6.90 -5.94
N TYR A 60 -1.33 7.87 -6.65
CA TYR A 60 -0.75 9.20 -6.84
C TYR A 60 -0.51 9.90 -5.49
N TYR A 61 -1.50 9.93 -4.60
CA TYR A 61 -1.35 10.57 -3.29
C TYR A 61 -0.31 9.87 -2.42
N VAL A 62 -0.29 8.54 -2.40
CA VAL A 62 0.73 7.77 -1.66
C VAL A 62 2.13 8.07 -2.22
N GLY A 63 2.30 7.99 -3.54
CA GLY A 63 3.59 8.23 -4.21
C GLY A 63 4.13 9.66 -4.05
N HIS A 64 3.28 10.64 -3.79
CA HIS A 64 3.66 12.03 -3.53
C HIS A 64 3.68 12.40 -2.03
N GLY A 65 3.52 11.42 -1.14
CA GLY A 65 3.56 11.63 0.31
C GLY A 65 2.33 12.33 0.90
N ASN A 66 1.24 12.47 0.13
CA ASN A 66 -0.03 13.04 0.61
C ASN A 66 -0.88 11.98 1.33
N LEU A 67 -0.30 11.38 2.37
CA LEU A 67 -0.85 10.20 3.05
C LEU A 67 -2.16 10.48 3.79
N GLN A 68 -2.37 11.71 4.26
CA GLN A 68 -3.63 12.10 4.90
C GLN A 68 -4.78 12.11 3.89
N ARG A 69 -4.58 12.74 2.71
CA ARG A 69 -5.60 12.75 1.66
C ARG A 69 -5.83 11.35 1.08
N ALA A 70 -4.75 10.56 0.92
CA ALA A 70 -4.85 9.15 0.54
C ALA A 70 -5.74 8.37 1.51
N LEU A 71 -5.57 8.60 2.82
CA LEU A 71 -6.34 7.88 3.84
C LEU A 71 -7.82 8.27 3.81
N GLU A 72 -8.11 9.57 3.74
CA GLU A 72 -9.48 10.07 3.62
C GLU A 72 -10.20 9.48 2.43
N LEU A 73 -9.54 9.47 1.26
CA LEU A 73 -10.10 8.87 0.05
C LEU A 73 -10.30 7.36 0.20
N ALA A 74 -9.33 6.63 0.75
CA ALA A 74 -9.44 5.19 0.95
C ALA A 74 -10.61 4.84 1.90
N ILE A 75 -10.79 5.60 2.98
CA ILE A 75 -11.92 5.44 3.91
C ILE A 75 -13.25 5.73 3.21
N GLU A 76 -13.33 6.79 2.41
CA GLU A 76 -14.54 7.12 1.65
C GLU A 76 -14.90 6.03 0.64
N ILE A 77 -13.93 5.46 -0.07
CA ILE A 77 -14.12 4.32 -0.97
C ILE A 77 -14.65 3.11 -0.19
N ARG A 78 -14.07 2.82 0.98
CA ARG A 78 -14.49 1.70 1.83
C ARG A 78 -15.93 1.86 2.33
N ASP A 79 -16.26 3.05 2.83
CA ASP A 79 -17.56 3.32 3.44
C ASP A 79 -18.68 3.44 2.39
N SER A 80 -18.33 3.74 1.13
CA SER A 80 -19.27 3.77 -0.01
C SER A 80 -19.41 2.42 -0.73
N ALA A 81 -18.54 1.45 -0.49
CA ALA A 81 -18.58 0.15 -1.17
C ALA A 81 -19.82 -0.69 -0.77
N MET A 82 -20.67 -0.98 -1.77
CA MET A 82 -21.91 -1.77 -1.57
C MET A 82 -21.68 -3.26 -1.73
N ILE A 83 -20.79 -3.62 -2.66
CA ILE A 83 -20.50 -5.02 -2.94
C ILE A 83 -19.42 -5.46 -1.97
N ARG A 84 -19.65 -6.59 -1.28
CA ARG A 84 -18.71 -7.16 -0.30
C ARG A 84 -17.28 -7.25 -0.83
N ARG A 85 -17.11 -7.74 -2.06
CA ARG A 85 -15.79 -7.88 -2.71
C ARG A 85 -15.07 -6.54 -2.89
N GLU A 86 -15.80 -5.47 -3.17
CA GLU A 86 -15.21 -4.13 -3.31
C GLU A 86 -14.88 -3.56 -1.93
N ARG A 87 -15.73 -3.81 -0.93
CA ARG A 87 -15.45 -3.43 0.46
C ARG A 87 -14.19 -4.11 0.99
N GLU A 88 -13.99 -5.40 0.73
CA GLU A 88 -12.77 -6.13 1.09
C GLU A 88 -11.53 -5.50 0.44
N LYS A 89 -11.58 -5.15 -0.85
CA LYS A 89 -10.49 -4.42 -1.52
C LYS A 89 -10.24 -3.05 -0.89
N ALA A 90 -11.30 -2.32 -0.57
CA ALA A 90 -11.18 -1.00 0.04
C ALA A 90 -10.58 -1.06 1.46
N HIS A 91 -10.90 -2.10 2.24
CA HIS A 91 -10.22 -2.38 3.51
C HIS A 91 -8.71 -2.60 3.32
N ILE A 92 -8.31 -3.38 2.31
CA ILE A 92 -6.89 -3.59 1.97
C ILE A 92 -6.22 -2.25 1.62
N ASN A 93 -6.86 -1.42 0.81
CA ASN A 93 -6.35 -0.09 0.44
C ASN A 93 -6.17 0.81 1.66
N VAL A 94 -7.16 0.87 2.57
CA VAL A 94 -7.05 1.63 3.82
C VAL A 94 -5.88 1.12 4.65
N ALA A 95 -5.72 -0.20 4.77
CA ALA A 95 -4.61 -0.79 5.50
C ALA A 95 -3.24 -0.40 4.91
N PHE A 96 -3.08 -0.44 3.58
CA PHE A 96 -1.83 -0.03 2.93
C PHE A 96 -1.49 1.44 3.16
N VAL A 97 -2.49 2.32 3.17
CA VAL A 97 -2.24 3.73 3.51
C VAL A 97 -1.80 3.88 4.97
N HIS A 98 -2.40 3.13 5.90
CA HIS A 98 -1.93 3.13 7.30
C HIS A 98 -0.50 2.59 7.42
N LEU A 99 -0.10 1.58 6.65
CA LEU A 99 1.27 1.07 6.66
C LEU A 99 2.28 2.08 6.13
N ALA A 100 1.94 2.81 5.07
CA ALA A 100 2.77 3.91 4.56
C ALA A 100 2.93 5.05 5.57
N ARG A 101 2.03 5.12 6.56
CA ARG A 101 2.08 6.05 7.70
C ARG A 101 2.74 5.45 8.95
N ALA A 102 3.28 4.22 8.87
CA ALA A 102 3.76 3.43 10.00
C ALA A 102 2.71 3.22 11.12
N ASP A 103 1.42 3.22 10.77
CA ASP A 103 0.29 3.02 11.68
C ASP A 103 -0.20 1.56 11.63
N TYR A 104 0.62 0.67 12.17
CA TYR A 104 0.44 -0.78 12.06
C TYR A 104 -0.83 -1.30 12.76
N GLU A 105 -1.28 -0.62 13.82
CA GLU A 105 -2.50 -0.99 14.56
C GLU A 105 -3.74 -0.86 13.69
N HIS A 106 -3.94 0.31 13.08
CA HIS A 106 -5.09 0.55 12.21
C HIS A 106 -4.98 -0.22 10.89
N ALA A 107 -3.76 -0.50 10.42
CA ALA A 107 -3.56 -1.41 9.31
C ALA A 107 -4.12 -2.81 9.62
N LEU A 108 -3.78 -3.40 10.77
CA LEU A 108 -4.32 -4.69 11.20
C LEU A 108 -5.83 -4.66 11.39
N GLN A 109 -6.38 -3.60 11.99
CA GLN A 109 -7.83 -3.45 12.15
C GLN A 109 -8.57 -3.52 10.81
N ASN A 110 -7.97 -3.00 9.72
CA ASN A 110 -8.56 -3.06 8.39
C ASN A 110 -8.27 -4.37 7.65
N LEU A 111 -7.18 -5.07 7.94
CA LEU A 111 -6.89 -6.39 7.33
C LEU A 111 -7.69 -7.52 7.97
N ASN A 112 -7.96 -7.46 9.29
CA ASN A 112 -8.71 -8.49 10.02
C ASN A 112 -10.09 -8.87 9.44
N PRO A 113 -10.93 -7.93 8.97
CA PRO A 113 -12.23 -8.28 8.37
C PRO A 113 -12.13 -8.84 6.95
N VAL A 114 -10.94 -8.85 6.32
CA VAL A 114 -10.76 -9.32 4.95
C VAL A 114 -10.82 -10.84 4.91
N VAL A 115 -11.81 -11.40 4.22
CA VAL A 115 -11.95 -12.86 4.06
C VAL A 115 -11.01 -13.35 2.97
N THR A 116 -9.86 -13.87 3.38
CA THR A 116 -8.78 -14.26 2.45
C THR A 116 -9.08 -15.51 1.62
N SER A 117 -10.00 -16.38 2.06
CA SER A 117 -10.37 -17.61 1.35
C SER A 117 -11.06 -17.35 0.00
N SER A 118 -11.65 -16.18 -0.21
CA SER A 118 -12.28 -15.76 -1.48
C SER A 118 -11.37 -14.94 -2.39
N LEU A 119 -10.13 -14.65 -1.96
CA LEU A 119 -9.19 -13.85 -2.73
C LEU A 119 -8.40 -14.71 -3.73
N LYS A 120 -7.90 -14.06 -4.79
CA LYS A 120 -6.92 -14.70 -5.67
C LYS A 120 -5.66 -15.05 -4.86
N PRO A 121 -4.93 -16.13 -5.18
CA PRO A 121 -3.75 -16.56 -4.41
C PRO A 121 -2.72 -15.45 -4.18
N ALA A 122 -2.39 -14.66 -5.22
CA ALA A 122 -1.47 -13.54 -5.09
C ALA A 122 -1.99 -12.44 -4.13
N THR A 123 -3.28 -12.09 -4.22
CA THR A 123 -3.88 -11.09 -3.32
C THR A 123 -3.93 -11.60 -1.89
N LYS A 124 -4.24 -12.89 -1.68
CA LYS A 124 -4.17 -13.52 -0.36
C LYS A 124 -2.75 -13.44 0.22
N ALA A 125 -1.74 -13.81 -0.57
CA ALA A 125 -0.34 -13.76 -0.15
C ALA A 125 0.07 -12.34 0.29
N VAL A 126 -0.35 -11.31 -0.47
CA VAL A 126 -0.09 -9.92 -0.05
C VAL A 126 -0.78 -9.61 1.28
N VAL A 127 -2.07 -9.92 1.45
CA VAL A 127 -2.80 -9.65 2.70
C VAL A 127 -2.17 -10.37 3.90
N ASP A 128 -1.82 -11.65 3.74
CA ASP A 128 -1.22 -12.46 4.80
C ASP A 128 0.19 -11.95 5.16
N ALA A 129 1.05 -11.72 4.17
CA ALA A 129 2.40 -11.20 4.38
C ALA A 129 2.37 -9.83 5.04
N THR A 130 1.48 -8.94 4.59
CA THR A 130 1.29 -7.62 5.18
C THR A 130 0.74 -7.69 6.61
N THR A 131 -0.15 -8.64 6.91
CA THR A 131 -0.63 -8.89 8.27
C THR A 131 0.52 -9.34 9.16
N GLY A 132 1.37 -10.27 8.70
CA GLY A 132 2.54 -10.71 9.44
C GLY A 132 3.55 -9.58 9.66
N TYR A 133 3.75 -8.73 8.66
CA TYR A 133 4.61 -7.54 8.74
C TYR A 133 4.13 -6.54 9.80
N ALA A 134 2.82 -6.23 9.83
CA ALA A 134 2.25 -5.34 10.84
C ALA A 134 2.31 -5.94 12.26
N LEU A 135 2.07 -7.26 12.40
CA LEU A 135 2.24 -7.99 13.65
C LEU A 135 3.68 -7.89 14.18
N ALA A 136 4.67 -8.01 13.30
CA ALA A 136 6.08 -7.91 13.67
C ALA A 136 6.46 -6.53 14.20
N TYR A 137 6.01 -5.45 13.55
CA TYR A 137 6.25 -4.08 14.04
C TYR A 137 5.59 -3.77 15.38
N LEU A 138 4.44 -4.38 15.65
CA LEU A 138 3.76 -4.30 16.94
C LEU A 138 4.34 -5.28 17.98
N GLU A 139 5.30 -6.12 17.61
CA GLU A 139 5.86 -7.20 18.43
C GLU A 139 4.80 -8.16 18.99
N ARG A 140 3.75 -8.43 18.20
CA ARG A 140 2.63 -9.29 18.58
C ARG A 140 2.69 -10.60 17.80
N ASP A 141 2.58 -11.71 18.52
CA ASP A 141 2.43 -13.05 17.94
C ASP A 141 3.42 -13.31 16.79
N LEU A 142 4.72 -13.18 17.08
CA LEU A 142 5.79 -13.31 16.09
C LEU A 142 5.80 -14.68 15.39
N GLY A 143 5.29 -15.73 16.05
CA GLY A 143 5.15 -17.06 15.45
C GLY A 143 4.07 -17.10 14.36
N ARG A 144 2.91 -16.46 14.59
CA ARG A 144 1.90 -16.29 13.55
C ARG A 144 2.39 -15.38 12.44
N ALA A 145 3.08 -14.28 12.77
CA ALA A 145 3.65 -13.37 11.78
C ALA A 145 4.57 -14.12 10.80
N GLU A 146 5.49 -14.91 11.34
CA GLU A 146 6.38 -15.77 10.56
C GLU A 146 5.61 -16.74 9.65
N THR A 147 4.62 -17.45 10.22
CA THR A 147 3.83 -18.45 9.48
C THR A 147 3.11 -17.84 8.28
N LEU A 148 2.48 -16.66 8.48
CA LEU A 148 1.78 -15.94 7.41
C LEU A 148 2.72 -15.53 6.28
N ILE A 149 3.89 -15.00 6.62
CA ILE A 149 4.87 -14.54 5.63
C ILE A 149 5.49 -15.73 4.89
N GLN A 150 5.86 -16.80 5.59
CA GLN A 150 6.41 -18.01 4.95
C GLN A 150 5.41 -18.65 3.99
N SER A 151 4.12 -18.72 4.36
CA SER A 151 3.06 -19.20 3.46
C SER A 151 2.93 -18.31 2.22
N SER A 152 3.14 -17.01 2.38
CA SER A 152 3.07 -16.04 1.29
C SER A 152 4.27 -16.16 0.34
N ILE A 153 5.49 -16.34 0.87
CA ILE A 153 6.70 -16.64 0.09
C ILE A 153 6.51 -17.94 -0.70
N ALA A 154 5.98 -18.99 -0.06
CA ALA A 154 5.72 -20.26 -0.74
C ALA A 154 4.69 -20.13 -1.89
N SER A 155 3.72 -19.21 -1.74
CA SER A 155 2.67 -18.99 -2.74
C SER A 155 3.12 -18.08 -3.89
N VAL A 156 3.98 -17.10 -3.62
CA VAL A 156 4.51 -16.14 -4.58
C VAL A 156 6.02 -15.97 -4.34
N PRO A 157 6.85 -16.94 -4.77
CA PRO A 157 8.28 -16.96 -4.45
C PRO A 157 9.08 -15.87 -5.18
N THR A 158 8.48 -15.23 -6.18
CA THR A 158 9.11 -14.18 -6.98
C THR A 158 8.96 -12.78 -6.38
N GLU A 159 8.29 -12.64 -5.24
CA GLU A 159 8.03 -11.34 -4.60
C GLU A 159 9.11 -11.03 -3.54
N PRO A 160 10.12 -10.19 -3.84
CA PRO A 160 11.25 -9.95 -2.93
C PRO A 160 10.83 -9.22 -1.65
N LEU A 161 9.70 -8.52 -1.67
CA LEU A 161 9.18 -7.81 -0.50
C LEU A 161 8.82 -8.76 0.64
N PHE A 162 8.39 -9.99 0.34
CA PHE A 162 8.05 -10.97 1.38
C PHE A 162 9.28 -11.48 2.12
N GLY A 163 10.43 -11.59 1.43
CA GLY A 163 11.71 -11.90 2.08
C GLY A 163 12.10 -10.81 3.09
N PHE A 164 11.92 -9.53 2.73
CA PHE A 164 12.13 -8.43 3.65
C PHE A 164 11.17 -8.46 4.85
N PHE A 165 9.87 -8.72 4.64
CA PHE A 165 8.92 -8.85 5.74
C PHE A 165 9.33 -9.96 6.72
N LEU A 166 9.80 -11.09 6.22
CA LEU A 166 10.32 -12.16 7.06
C LEU A 166 11.56 -11.70 7.83
N ALA A 167 12.43 -10.90 7.21
CA ALA A 167 13.61 -10.36 7.88
C ALA A 167 13.27 -9.45 9.07
N VAL A 168 12.21 -8.64 8.96
CA VAL A 168 11.69 -7.85 10.09
C VAL A 168 11.27 -8.77 11.23
N VAL A 169 10.56 -9.87 10.94
CA VAL A 169 10.19 -10.87 11.96
C VAL A 169 11.44 -11.47 12.60
N ARG A 170 12.45 -11.84 11.80
CA ARG A 170 13.72 -12.40 12.29
C ARG A 170 14.46 -11.43 13.21
N LEU A 171 14.50 -10.15 12.87
CA LEU A 171 15.06 -9.12 13.74
C LEU A 171 14.34 -9.11 15.10
N LYS A 172 13.00 -9.09 15.10
CA LYS A 172 12.21 -9.08 16.35
C LYS A 172 12.33 -10.37 17.17
N GLN A 173 12.66 -11.49 16.52
CA GLN A 173 12.98 -12.77 17.18
C GLN A 173 14.46 -12.88 17.61
N ASN A 174 15.26 -11.82 17.46
CA ASN A 174 16.71 -11.82 17.70
C ASN A 174 17.51 -12.83 16.84
N ARG A 175 16.97 -13.21 15.67
CA ARG A 175 17.63 -14.07 14.67
C ARG A 175 18.42 -13.22 13.68
N LEU A 176 19.42 -12.51 14.19
CA LEU A 176 20.07 -11.38 13.52
C LEU A 176 20.78 -11.75 12.20
N GLN A 177 21.48 -12.88 12.15
CA GLN A 177 22.20 -13.31 10.94
C GLN A 177 21.23 -13.64 9.79
N GLU A 178 20.10 -14.30 10.11
CA GLU A 178 19.07 -14.58 9.12
C GLU A 178 18.38 -13.31 8.64
N ALA A 179 18.08 -12.38 9.57
CA ALA A 179 17.54 -11.07 9.21
C ALA A 179 18.48 -10.34 8.24
N LYS A 180 19.79 -10.33 8.51
CA LYS A 180 20.80 -9.72 7.66
C LYS A 180 20.78 -10.30 6.24
N SER A 181 20.82 -11.64 6.10
CA SER A 181 20.80 -12.30 4.79
C SER A 181 19.57 -11.91 3.98
N LEU A 182 18.38 -12.04 4.60
CA LEU A 182 17.11 -11.77 3.94
C LEU A 182 16.97 -10.30 3.49
N ILE A 183 17.46 -9.34 4.27
CA ILE A 183 17.42 -7.92 3.88
C ILE A 183 18.36 -7.66 2.70
N LEU A 184 19.57 -8.24 2.72
CA LEU A 184 20.53 -8.08 1.64
C LEU A 184 20.01 -8.70 0.33
N GLU A 185 19.46 -9.91 0.39
CA GLU A 185 18.82 -10.57 -0.76
C GLU A 185 17.65 -9.74 -1.31
N SER A 186 16.81 -9.17 -0.43
CA SER A 186 15.70 -8.32 -0.84
C SER A 186 16.17 -7.01 -1.48
N LEU A 187 17.24 -6.40 -0.97
CA LEU A 187 17.86 -5.20 -1.54
C LEU A 187 18.54 -5.47 -2.89
N GLU A 188 19.10 -6.67 -3.09
CA GLU A 188 19.71 -7.08 -4.36
C GLU A 188 18.64 -7.33 -5.42
N ALA A 189 17.57 -8.03 -5.07
CA ALA A 189 16.47 -8.34 -6.00
C ALA A 189 15.65 -7.11 -6.39
N GLU A 190 15.44 -6.18 -5.45
CA GLU A 190 14.74 -4.94 -5.69
C GLU A 190 15.43 -3.80 -4.93
N PRO A 191 16.29 -3.03 -5.61
CA PRO A 191 16.91 -1.86 -5.04
C PRO A 191 15.86 -0.79 -4.75
N ASP A 192 15.46 -0.71 -3.47
CA ASP A 192 14.54 0.27 -2.90
C ASP A 192 13.11 0.25 -3.46
N PRO A 193 12.16 -0.39 -2.75
CA PRO A 193 10.78 -0.41 -3.19
C PRO A 193 10.14 0.95 -2.88
N LYS A 194 9.40 1.52 -3.83
CA LYS A 194 8.61 2.74 -3.57
C LYS A 194 7.56 2.55 -2.45
N LEU A 195 7.22 1.30 -2.12
CA LEU A 195 6.19 0.91 -1.14
C LEU A 195 6.67 -0.29 -0.32
N PRO A 196 6.32 -0.44 0.96
CA PRO A 196 5.43 0.45 1.72
C PRO A 196 6.12 1.71 2.25
N ASN A 197 7.43 1.67 2.54
CA ASN A 197 8.15 2.82 3.11
C ASN A 197 9.57 2.97 2.52
N PRO A 198 9.85 4.03 1.76
CA PRO A 198 11.20 4.31 1.25
C PRO A 198 12.24 4.39 2.38
N GLY A 199 13.41 3.80 2.16
CA GLY A 199 14.51 3.79 3.13
C GLY A 199 14.36 2.81 4.29
N GLU A 200 13.22 2.13 4.44
CA GLU A 200 12.99 1.18 5.53
C GLU A 200 13.96 0.00 5.51
N ARG A 201 14.20 -0.61 4.34
CA ARG A 201 15.15 -1.74 4.22
C ARG A 201 16.53 -1.36 4.75
N GLN A 202 16.99 -0.14 4.46
CA GLN A 202 18.28 0.38 4.93
C GLN A 202 18.26 0.65 6.44
N TYR A 203 17.18 1.26 6.95
CA TYR A 203 17.01 1.49 8.38
C TYR A 203 17.00 0.18 9.17
N VAL A 204 16.23 -0.82 8.74
CA VAL A 204 16.17 -2.13 9.38
C VAL A 204 17.51 -2.86 9.29
N LEU A 205 18.23 -2.77 8.16
CA LEU A 205 19.58 -3.30 8.06
C LEU A 205 20.53 -2.62 9.06
N ALA A 206 20.42 -1.30 9.25
CA ALA A 206 21.20 -0.60 10.26
C ALA A 206 20.97 -1.17 11.66
N LYS A 207 19.71 -1.42 12.03
CA LYS A 207 19.35 -2.04 13.32
C LYS A 207 19.91 -3.44 13.49
N VAL A 208 19.88 -4.24 12.43
CA VAL A 208 20.50 -5.57 12.45
C VAL A 208 22.01 -5.47 12.63
N LEU A 209 22.69 -4.57 11.92
CA LEU A 209 24.15 -4.39 12.00
C LEU A 209 24.58 -3.87 13.37
N GLU A 210 23.85 -2.91 13.92
CA GLU A 210 24.06 -2.38 15.27
C GLU A 210 23.97 -3.50 16.32
N ALA A 211 22.90 -4.32 16.26
CA ALA A 211 22.71 -5.45 17.17
C ALA A 211 23.79 -6.56 17.00
N LEU A 212 24.43 -6.64 15.83
CA LEU A 212 25.56 -7.52 15.56
C LEU A 212 26.93 -6.91 15.97
N GLY A 213 26.97 -5.66 16.43
CA GLY A 213 28.19 -4.95 16.80
C GLY A 213 28.93 -4.26 15.65
N ASP A 214 28.35 -4.24 14.45
CA ASP A 214 28.90 -3.53 13.29
C ASP A 214 28.39 -2.08 13.25
N GLY A 215 28.89 -1.25 14.17
CA GLY A 215 28.48 0.15 14.31
C GLY A 215 28.83 0.99 13.07
N ALA A 216 29.95 0.71 12.40
CA ALA A 216 30.35 1.41 11.18
C ALA A 216 29.40 1.09 10.03
N GLY A 217 29.08 -0.19 9.84
CA GLY A 217 28.08 -0.62 8.86
C GLY A 217 26.69 -0.07 9.16
N ALA A 218 26.28 -0.07 10.43
CA ALA A 218 24.99 0.48 10.85
C ALA A 218 24.87 1.97 10.49
N LYS A 219 25.88 2.78 10.83
CA LYS A 219 25.92 4.20 10.49
C LYS A 219 25.80 4.44 8.98
N ALA A 220 26.54 3.67 8.17
CA ALA A 220 26.49 3.80 6.72
C ALA A 220 25.08 3.52 6.14
N GLN A 221 24.32 2.58 6.71
CA GLN A 221 22.95 2.33 6.27
C GLN A 221 21.96 3.37 6.79
N LEU A 222 22.15 3.91 8.00
CA LEU A 222 21.37 5.06 8.49
C LEU A 222 21.55 6.28 7.58
N GLU A 223 22.77 6.57 7.13
CA GLU A 223 23.03 7.66 6.19
C GLU A 223 22.23 7.48 4.90
N LYS A 224 22.22 6.27 4.33
CA LYS A 224 21.38 5.95 3.16
C LYS A 224 19.89 6.09 3.44
N ALA A 225 19.41 5.59 4.58
CA ALA A 225 18.00 5.73 4.97
C ALA A 225 17.59 7.20 5.14
N SER A 226 18.45 8.02 5.75
CA SER A 226 18.20 9.45 6.00
C SER A 226 18.14 10.30 4.73
N ALA A 227 18.82 9.86 3.66
CA ALA A 227 18.76 10.50 2.35
C ALA A 227 17.43 10.28 1.62
N MET A 228 16.57 9.39 2.14
CA MET A 228 15.25 9.08 1.57
C MET A 228 14.18 10.04 2.07
N ARG A 229 12.91 9.74 1.77
CA ARG A 229 11.74 10.48 2.25
C ARG A 229 10.88 9.60 3.15
N GLY A 230 10.03 10.23 3.96
CA GLY A 230 9.05 9.54 4.80
C GLY A 230 9.56 9.24 6.21
N HIS A 231 8.84 8.34 6.90
CA HIS A 231 9.02 8.09 8.32
C HIS A 231 10.43 7.58 8.67
N PHE A 232 10.93 6.57 7.94
CA PHE A 232 12.24 5.97 8.22
C PHE A 232 13.42 6.90 7.94
N ALA A 233 13.29 7.82 6.99
CA ALA A 233 14.30 8.85 6.77
C ALA A 233 14.40 9.80 7.98
N GLN A 234 13.26 10.18 8.56
CA GLN A 234 13.22 11.01 9.76
C GLN A 234 13.80 10.28 10.98
N LEU A 235 13.46 9.01 11.18
CA LEU A 235 14.04 8.19 12.25
C LEU A 235 15.55 8.08 12.09
N ALA A 236 16.04 7.76 10.89
CA ALA A 236 17.47 7.65 10.63
C ALA A 236 18.21 8.96 10.89
N ALA A 237 17.66 10.10 10.45
CA ALA A 237 18.25 11.41 10.71
C ALA A 237 18.31 11.76 12.20
N GLN A 238 17.26 11.44 12.97
CA GLN A 238 17.23 11.64 14.42
C GLN A 238 18.32 10.83 15.11
N GLU A 239 18.47 9.55 14.75
CA GLU A 239 19.49 8.68 15.36
C GLU A 239 20.92 9.10 15.00
N LEU A 240 21.17 9.50 13.76
CA LEU A 240 22.46 10.04 13.35
C LEU A 240 22.81 11.31 14.14
N SER A 241 21.83 12.17 14.42
CA SER A 241 22.04 13.38 15.21
C SER A 241 22.31 13.10 16.69
N ALA A 242 21.75 12.01 17.24
CA ALA A 242 21.95 11.62 18.63
C ALA A 242 23.31 10.96 18.89
N ALA A 243 23.95 10.44 17.84
CA ALA A 243 25.26 9.79 17.90
C ALA A 243 26.45 10.74 17.62
N ALA A 244 26.19 12.00 17.28
CA ALA A 244 27.18 13.03 16.97
C ALA A 244 27.55 13.86 18.20
#